data_AF-A0A0F9K4D6-F1
#
_entry.id   AF-A0A0F9K4D6-F1
#
_cell.length_a   1.000
_cell.length_b   1.000
_cell.length_c   1.000
_cell.angle_alpha   90.00
_cell.angle_beta   90.00
_cell.angle_gamma   90.00
#
_symmetry.space_group_name_H-M   'P 1'
#
loop_
_entity.id
_entity.type
_entity.pdbx_description
1 polymer ?
#
loop_
_entity_poly.entity_id
_entity_poly.type
_entity_poly.pdbx_seq_one_letter_code
_entity_poly.pdbx_strand_id
1 'polypeptide(L)'
;MMFPHSNISNLIYSFEKYKVVYFRVPKVASTSIIISLGGIYELRKCDNDKYDKSYFKFAFVRNPFDRLASCFRHVIQKGAMQNIQNHPKLYKEMPFDEFVDVIMDIDVKNMDIHFRPQYTFIPEKPDFVGKFENLQEDYNKVCEKIGIKNKENLLHKNKTDKTIFKDYYIKKIIKKVVKLYKKDFESFKYDKTINL
;
A
#
# COMPACT_ATOMS: atom_id res chain seq x y z
N MET A 1 -10.32 -12.56 -7.14
CA MET A 1 -11.04 -11.35 -7.56
C MET A 1 -10.03 -10.25 -7.82
N MET A 2 -9.72 -9.97 -9.09
CA MET A 2 -8.79 -8.90 -9.48
C MET A 2 -9.50 -7.55 -9.37
N PHE A 3 -8.87 -6.58 -8.70
CA PHE A 3 -9.28 -5.19 -8.82
C PHE A 3 -8.92 -4.72 -10.23
N PRO A 4 -9.78 -3.94 -10.91
CA PRO A 4 -9.45 -3.40 -12.22
C PRO A 4 -8.23 -2.46 -12.07
N HIS A 5 -7.10 -2.86 -12.66
CA HIS A 5 -5.86 -2.11 -12.68
C HIS A 5 -5.72 -1.20 -13.92
N SER A 6 -6.81 -0.94 -14.64
CA SER A 6 -6.82 -0.04 -15.79
C SER A 6 -6.86 1.43 -15.36
N ASN A 7 -5.88 2.19 -15.86
CA ASN A 7 -5.57 3.61 -15.62
C ASN A 7 -5.03 3.99 -14.23
N ILE A 8 -3.69 4.08 -14.21
CA ILE A 8 -2.75 4.40 -13.13
C ILE A 8 -2.64 5.92 -12.93
N SER A 9 -3.73 6.59 -12.54
CA SER A 9 -3.59 7.95 -12.01
C SER A 9 -3.93 8.03 -10.54
N ASN A 10 -5.04 7.45 -10.07
CA ASN A 10 -5.44 7.61 -8.67
C ASN A 10 -6.15 6.35 -8.12
N LEU A 11 -5.57 5.74 -7.08
CA LEU A 11 -6.20 4.66 -6.30
C LEU A 11 -7.04 5.26 -5.16
N ILE A 12 -7.97 6.14 -5.53
CA ILE A 12 -8.79 6.89 -4.60
C ILE A 12 -10.20 6.38 -4.74
N TYR A 13 -10.83 6.07 -3.62
CA TYR A 13 -12.16 5.53 -3.62
C TYR A 13 -13.03 6.18 -2.55
N SER A 14 -14.29 6.46 -2.87
CA SER A 14 -15.25 6.92 -1.88
C SER A 14 -16.22 5.80 -1.50
N PHE A 15 -16.75 5.92 -0.28
CA PHE A 15 -17.95 5.21 0.16
C PHE A 15 -18.97 6.27 0.58
N GLU A 16 -19.89 6.58 -0.33
CA GLU A 16 -20.84 7.68 -0.17
C GLU A 16 -21.74 7.54 1.06
N LYS A 17 -22.14 6.30 1.38
CA LYS A 17 -22.90 5.96 2.58
C LYS A 17 -22.29 6.51 3.87
N TYR A 18 -20.96 6.54 3.95
CA TYR A 18 -20.22 6.98 5.13
C TYR A 18 -19.57 8.36 4.97
N LYS A 19 -19.70 8.98 3.78
CA LYS A 19 -18.95 10.21 3.42
C LYS A 19 -17.46 10.09 3.71
N VAL A 20 -16.84 9.01 3.22
CA VAL A 20 -15.40 8.76 3.38
C VAL A 20 -14.70 8.67 2.04
N VAL A 21 -13.42 9.06 2.03
CA VAL A 21 -12.49 8.83 0.92
C VAL A 21 -11.31 8.01 1.44
N TYR A 22 -11.11 6.85 0.81
CA TYR A 22 -10.00 5.95 1.05
C TYR A 22 -8.93 6.10 -0.03
N PHE A 23 -7.75 6.59 0.39
CA PHE A 23 -6.54 6.66 -0.42
C PHE A 23 -5.81 5.33 -0.34
N ARG A 24 -6.07 4.46 -1.31
CA ARG A 24 -5.58 3.08 -1.29
C ARG A 24 -4.10 3.03 -1.65
N VAL A 25 -3.30 2.57 -0.70
CA VAL A 25 -1.92 2.15 -0.92
C VAL A 25 -1.87 0.64 -1.20
N PRO A 26 -1.19 0.15 -2.25
CA PRO A 26 -1.04 -1.29 -2.44
C PRO A 26 -0.25 -1.97 -1.31
N LYS A 27 -0.60 -3.23 -1.03
CA LYS A 27 0.07 -4.14 -0.05
C LYS A 27 -0.11 -3.79 1.44
N VAL A 28 -1.16 -3.03 1.77
CA VAL A 28 -1.54 -2.64 3.15
C VAL A 28 -2.87 -3.27 3.62
N ALA A 29 -3.23 -4.45 3.10
CA ALA A 29 -4.55 -5.10 3.32
C ALA A 29 -5.76 -4.30 2.83
N SER A 30 -5.61 -3.48 1.79
CA SER A 30 -6.71 -2.68 1.22
C SER A 30 -7.91 -3.52 0.79
N THR A 31 -7.71 -4.75 0.33
CA THR A 31 -8.80 -5.67 -0.03
C THR A 31 -9.70 -5.96 1.17
N SER A 32 -9.11 -6.27 2.33
CA SER A 32 -9.87 -6.55 3.54
C SER A 32 -10.62 -5.30 4.01
N ILE A 33 -9.97 -4.13 3.99
CA ILE A 33 -10.59 -2.85 4.34
C ILE A 33 -11.78 -2.55 3.42
N ILE A 34 -11.62 -2.65 2.10
CA ILE A 34 -12.71 -2.40 1.14
C ILE A 34 -13.89 -3.35 1.37
N ILE A 35 -13.62 -4.64 1.60
CA ILE A 35 -14.68 -5.63 1.88
C ILE A 35 -15.44 -5.24 3.15
N SER A 36 -14.72 -4.90 4.23
CA SER A 36 -15.32 -4.55 5.51
C SER A 36 -16.13 -3.24 5.49
N LEU A 37 -15.83 -2.32 4.56
CA LEU A 37 -16.57 -1.06 4.40
C LEU A 37 -17.81 -1.18 3.50
N GLY A 38 -18.23 -2.40 3.14
CA GLY A 38 -19.43 -2.63 2.31
C GLY A 38 -19.15 -3.30 0.97
N GLY A 39 -17.90 -3.69 0.70
CA GLY A 39 -17.56 -4.45 -0.50
C GLY A 39 -17.30 -3.58 -1.73
N ILE A 40 -16.96 -4.26 -2.82
CA ILE A 40 -16.54 -3.62 -4.07
C ILE A 40 -17.72 -2.88 -4.75
N TYR A 41 -18.97 -3.28 -4.50
CA TYR A 41 -20.15 -2.66 -5.12
C TYR A 41 -20.44 -1.24 -4.61
N GLU A 42 -20.08 -0.96 -3.35
CA GLU A 42 -20.18 0.36 -2.72
C GLU A 42 -19.03 1.29 -3.11
N LEU A 43 -17.97 0.74 -3.70
CA LEU A 43 -16.76 1.46 -4.06
C LEU A 43 -17.02 2.35 -5.29
N ARG A 44 -16.72 3.64 -5.18
CA ARG A 44 -16.69 4.56 -6.33
C ARG A 44 -15.26 5.03 -6.55
N LYS A 45 -14.75 4.98 -7.79
CA LYS A 45 -13.42 5.52 -8.14
C LYS A 45 -13.52 7.03 -8.22
N CYS A 46 -12.51 7.71 -7.69
CA CYS A 46 -12.53 9.14 -7.47
C CYS A 46 -11.30 9.82 -8.06
N ASP A 47 -11.48 11.08 -8.45
CA ASP A 47 -10.39 12.01 -8.73
C ASP A 47 -10.12 12.85 -7.47
N ASN A 48 -8.86 13.29 -7.29
CA ASN A 48 -8.45 14.06 -6.11
C ASN A 48 -9.30 15.32 -5.87
N ASP A 49 -9.84 15.93 -6.93
CA ASP A 49 -10.46 17.26 -6.88
C ASP A 49 -11.95 17.26 -6.49
N LYS A 50 -12.56 16.07 -6.29
CA LYS A 50 -14.02 15.95 -6.14
C LYS A 50 -14.55 15.96 -4.71
N TYR A 51 -13.69 15.90 -3.68
CA TYR A 51 -14.16 15.75 -2.30
C TYR A 51 -13.70 16.90 -1.41
N ASP A 52 -14.68 17.69 -0.98
CA ASP A 52 -14.50 18.84 -0.10
C ASP A 52 -14.21 18.41 1.36
N LYS A 53 -14.32 19.37 2.29
CA LYS A 53 -14.07 19.14 3.72
C LYS A 53 -15.14 18.29 4.42
N SER A 54 -16.26 17.96 3.75
CA SER A 54 -17.33 17.13 4.34
C SER A 54 -16.99 15.64 4.40
N TYR A 55 -15.99 15.19 3.62
CA TYR A 55 -15.57 13.80 3.61
C TYR A 55 -14.39 13.55 4.53
N PHE A 56 -14.48 12.47 5.30
CA PHE A 56 -13.38 11.94 6.10
C PHE A 56 -12.38 11.17 5.20
N LYS A 57 -11.16 11.69 5.11
CA LYS A 57 -10.09 11.23 4.24
C LYS A 57 -9.12 10.37 5.03
N PHE A 58 -8.98 9.09 4.66
CA PHE A 58 -8.06 8.20 5.35
C PHE A 58 -7.23 7.35 4.41
N ALA A 59 -6.09 6.87 4.92
CA ALA A 59 -5.22 5.93 4.24
C ALA A 59 -4.67 4.91 5.23
N PHE A 60 -4.13 3.81 4.70
CA PHE A 60 -3.30 2.88 5.47
C PHE A 60 -1.93 2.79 4.82
N VAL A 61 -0.89 2.77 5.65
CA VAL A 61 0.51 2.59 5.23
C VAL A 61 1.09 1.37 5.91
N ARG A 62 2.25 0.92 5.44
CA ARG A 62 3.01 -0.19 6.00
C ARG A 62 4.48 0.18 6.05
N ASN A 63 5.25 -0.43 6.95
CA ASN A 63 6.70 -0.26 6.97
C ASN A 63 7.28 -0.46 5.55
N PRO A 64 8.07 0.49 5.01
CA PRO A 64 8.55 0.40 3.63
C PRO A 64 9.31 -0.89 3.30
N PHE A 65 10.11 -1.43 4.24
CA PHE A 65 10.81 -2.70 4.05
C PHE A 65 9.83 -3.88 3.89
N ASP A 66 8.88 -3.99 4.82
CA ASP A 66 7.86 -5.05 4.80
C ASP A 66 6.98 -4.95 3.53
N ARG A 67 6.65 -3.73 3.12
CA ARG A 67 5.83 -3.47 1.93
C ARG A 67 6.56 -3.89 0.67
N LEU A 68 7.84 -3.51 0.53
CA LEU A 68 8.66 -3.87 -0.62
C LEU A 68 8.87 -5.38 -0.74
N ALA A 69 9.17 -6.07 0.37
CA ALA A 69 9.31 -7.52 0.36
C ALA A 69 8.00 -8.23 -0.02
N SER A 70 6.86 -7.71 0.48
CA SER A 70 5.53 -8.21 0.09
C SER A 70 5.22 -7.96 -1.40
N CYS A 71 5.70 -6.84 -1.96
CA CYS A 71 5.62 -6.55 -3.39
C CYS A 71 6.46 -7.53 -4.19
N PHE A 72 7.75 -7.67 -3.88
CA PHE A 72 8.67 -8.59 -4.55
C PHE A 72 8.12 -10.03 -4.61
N ARG A 73 7.69 -10.59 -3.48
CA ARG A 73 7.06 -11.92 -3.45
C ARG A 73 5.82 -12.02 -4.34
N HIS A 74 5.00 -10.98 -4.37
CA HIS A 74 3.78 -10.98 -5.17
C HIS A 74 4.05 -10.86 -6.66
N VAL A 75 4.92 -9.93 -7.03
CA VAL A 75 5.23 -9.58 -8.43
C VAL A 75 6.18 -10.61 -9.03
N ILE A 76 7.35 -10.78 -8.42
CA ILE A 76 8.46 -11.55 -8.99
C ILE A 76 8.30 -13.05 -8.74
N GLN A 77 8.02 -13.46 -7.50
CA GLN A 77 7.99 -14.89 -7.16
C GLN A 77 6.67 -15.57 -7.57
N LYS A 78 5.54 -14.91 -7.32
CA LYS A 78 4.21 -15.46 -7.65
C LYS A 78 3.75 -15.15 -9.08
N GLY A 79 4.48 -14.32 -9.84
CA GLY A 79 4.09 -13.93 -11.19
C GLY A 79 2.71 -13.27 -11.25
N ALA A 80 2.25 -12.64 -10.16
CA ALA A 80 0.89 -12.12 -10.07
C ALA A 80 0.67 -10.86 -10.92
N MET A 81 1.71 -10.36 -11.58
CA MET A 81 1.63 -9.34 -12.60
C MET A 81 1.66 -10.02 -13.98
N GLN A 82 0.53 -10.04 -14.66
CA GLN A 82 0.47 -10.42 -16.09
C GLN A 82 1.31 -9.47 -16.96
N ASN A 83 1.58 -8.26 -16.46
CA ASN A 83 2.30 -7.18 -17.14
C ASN A 83 3.73 -6.96 -16.62
N ILE A 84 4.39 -7.96 -15.98
CA ILE A 84 5.85 -7.85 -15.71
C ILE A 84 6.61 -7.48 -16.99
N GLN A 85 6.11 -7.97 -18.13
CA GLN A 85 6.58 -7.68 -19.48
C GLN A 85 6.56 -6.19 -19.86
N ASN A 86 5.77 -5.34 -19.19
CA ASN A 86 5.74 -3.90 -19.46
C ASN A 86 6.93 -3.15 -18.84
N HIS A 87 7.68 -3.78 -17.94
CA HIS A 87 8.95 -3.23 -17.46
C HIS A 87 10.10 -4.12 -17.98
N PRO A 88 10.83 -3.70 -19.01
CA PRO A 88 11.73 -4.59 -19.77
C PRO A 88 12.85 -5.22 -18.93
N LYS A 89 13.14 -4.64 -17.77
CA LYS A 89 14.16 -5.13 -16.84
C LYS A 89 13.63 -6.10 -15.78
N LEU A 90 12.33 -6.22 -15.55
CA LEU A 90 11.77 -7.11 -14.53
C LEU A 90 11.52 -8.50 -15.11
N TYR A 91 11.95 -9.55 -14.40
CA TYR A 91 11.75 -10.94 -14.81
C TYR A 91 11.39 -11.83 -13.62
N LYS A 92 10.78 -12.99 -13.91
CA LYS A 92 10.34 -13.95 -12.89
C LYS A 92 11.56 -14.54 -12.17
N GLU A 93 11.45 -14.75 -10.86
CA GLU A 93 12.53 -15.34 -10.03
C GLU A 93 13.83 -14.51 -9.95
N MET A 94 13.81 -13.24 -10.39
CA MET A 94 14.88 -12.27 -10.20
C MET A 94 15.31 -12.17 -8.72
N PRO A 95 16.62 -12.09 -8.41
CA PRO A 95 17.13 -11.82 -7.07
C PRO A 95 16.61 -10.50 -6.47
N PHE A 96 16.45 -10.44 -5.15
CA PHE A 96 15.85 -9.27 -4.50
C PHE A 96 16.72 -8.00 -4.64
N ASP A 97 18.04 -8.15 -4.59
CA ASP A 97 18.97 -7.03 -4.74
C ASP A 97 18.96 -6.45 -6.15
N GLU A 98 18.91 -7.30 -7.18
CA GLU A 98 18.74 -6.87 -8.57
C GLU A 98 17.38 -6.18 -8.76
N PHE A 99 16.31 -6.71 -8.16
CA PHE A 99 15.00 -6.06 -8.17
C PHE A 99 15.04 -4.65 -7.59
N VAL A 100 15.71 -4.48 -6.44
CA VAL A 100 15.90 -3.15 -5.83
C VAL A 100 16.66 -2.21 -6.76
N ASP A 101 17.68 -2.72 -7.45
CA ASP A 101 18.49 -1.92 -8.38
C ASP A 101 17.67 -1.46 -9.58
N VAL A 102 16.87 -2.36 -10.16
CA VAL A 102 15.97 -2.03 -11.26
C VAL A 102 14.97 -0.95 -10.86
N ILE A 103 14.33 -1.06 -9.69
CA ILE A 103 13.31 -0.07 -9.30
C ILE A 103 13.91 1.27 -8.88
N MET A 104 15.16 1.30 -8.43
CA MET A 104 15.86 2.55 -8.10
C MET A 104 16.13 3.43 -9.33
N ASP A 105 16.27 2.82 -10.50
CA ASP A 105 16.49 3.53 -11.77
C ASP A 105 15.19 4.12 -12.36
N ILE A 106 14.03 3.78 -11.79
CA ILE A 106 12.74 4.22 -12.30
C ILE A 106 12.35 5.54 -11.62
N ASP A 107 12.05 6.56 -12.42
CA ASP A 107 11.43 7.79 -11.91
C ASP A 107 10.11 7.45 -11.19
N VAL A 108 9.92 7.98 -9.99
CA VAL A 108 8.73 7.77 -9.16
C VAL A 108 7.42 7.98 -9.94
N LYS A 109 7.39 8.90 -10.91
CA LYS A 109 6.19 9.17 -11.74
C LYS A 109 5.83 8.01 -12.68
N ASN A 110 6.83 7.24 -13.10
CA ASN A 110 6.71 6.10 -14.01
C ASN A 110 6.72 4.75 -13.27
N MET A 111 6.86 4.80 -11.94
CA MET A 111 6.98 3.62 -11.10
C MET A 111 5.63 2.90 -10.99
N ASP A 112 5.66 1.56 -11.12
CA ASP A 112 4.45 0.76 -10.91
C ASP A 112 3.91 0.96 -9.48
N ILE A 113 2.58 0.96 -9.36
CA ILE A 113 1.87 1.24 -8.10
C ILE A 113 2.32 0.35 -6.94
N HIS A 114 2.78 -0.88 -7.20
CA HIS A 114 3.11 -1.84 -6.14
C HIS A 114 4.40 -1.48 -5.41
N PHE A 115 5.37 -0.89 -6.09
CA PHE A 115 6.65 -0.45 -5.51
C PHE A 115 6.83 1.08 -5.49
N ARG A 116 5.88 1.87 -6.01
CA ARG A 116 5.86 3.33 -5.84
C ARG A 116 5.82 3.76 -4.36
N PRO A 117 6.55 4.81 -3.93
CA PRO A 117 6.45 5.32 -2.55
C PRO A 117 5.02 5.64 -2.12
N GLN A 118 4.67 5.32 -0.87
CA GLN A 118 3.32 5.41 -0.29
C GLN A 118 2.81 6.85 -0.23
N TYR A 119 3.70 7.81 0.05
CA TYR A 119 3.34 9.23 0.13
C TYR A 119 2.72 9.74 -1.17
N THR A 120 3.01 9.11 -2.31
CA THR A 120 2.47 9.51 -3.62
C THR A 120 0.99 9.20 -3.80
N PHE A 121 0.41 8.35 -2.95
CA PHE A 121 -1.01 7.97 -3.01
C PHE A 121 -1.86 8.76 -2.03
N ILE A 122 -1.24 9.48 -1.09
CA ILE A 122 -1.89 10.07 0.07
C ILE A 122 -1.82 11.59 -0.09
N PRO A 123 -2.93 12.33 0.16
CA PRO A 123 -2.92 13.78 0.09
C PRO A 123 -2.01 14.34 1.19
N GLU A 124 -1.61 15.60 1.06
CA GLU A 124 -0.75 16.25 2.08
C GLU A 124 -1.41 16.28 3.47
N LYS A 125 -2.74 16.41 3.51
CA LYS A 125 -3.54 16.54 4.74
C LYS A 125 -4.67 15.51 4.78
N PRO A 126 -4.37 14.23 5.03
CA PRO A 126 -5.39 13.24 5.34
C PRO A 126 -5.93 13.48 6.75
N ASP A 127 -7.17 13.10 7.02
CA ASP A 127 -7.75 13.16 8.36
C ASP A 127 -7.24 12.01 9.25
N PHE A 128 -6.84 10.88 8.64
CA PHE A 128 -6.27 9.74 9.36
C PHE A 128 -5.32 8.90 8.49
N VAL A 129 -4.23 8.43 9.09
CA VAL A 129 -3.32 7.46 8.47
C VAL A 129 -3.08 6.31 9.44
N GLY A 130 -3.69 5.16 9.14
CA GLY A 130 -3.48 3.92 9.90
C GLY A 130 -2.23 3.16 9.46
N LYS A 131 -1.73 2.28 10.33
CA LYS A 131 -0.58 1.42 10.06
C LYS A 131 -1.03 -0.04 9.91
N PHE A 132 -0.49 -0.72 8.91
CA PHE A 132 -0.71 -2.15 8.68
C PHE A 132 -0.26 -3.00 9.87
N GLU A 133 0.76 -2.55 10.59
CA GLU A 133 1.28 -3.18 11.79
C GLU A 133 0.24 -3.19 12.93
N ASN A 134 -0.65 -2.19 12.96
CA ASN A 134 -1.73 -2.03 13.93
C ASN A 134 -3.11 -2.16 13.25
N LEU A 135 -3.20 -2.96 12.18
CA LEU A 135 -4.30 -2.92 11.22
C LEU A 135 -5.71 -2.95 11.85
N GLN A 136 -5.97 -3.89 12.75
CA GLN A 136 -7.29 -4.01 13.40
C GLN A 136 -7.60 -2.80 14.29
N GLU A 137 -6.62 -2.35 15.08
CA GLU A 137 -6.80 -1.22 16.00
C GLU A 137 -7.06 0.07 15.23
N ASP A 138 -6.26 0.35 14.20
CA ASP A 138 -6.42 1.56 13.39
C ASP A 138 -7.67 1.51 12.51
N TYR A 139 -8.09 0.31 12.07
CA TYR A 139 -9.38 0.14 11.41
C TYR A 139 -10.55 0.41 12.36
N ASN A 140 -10.46 -0.03 13.62
CA ASN A 140 -11.48 0.28 14.62
C ASN A 140 -11.68 1.79 14.81
N LYS A 141 -10.59 2.57 14.78
CA LYS A 141 -10.63 4.05 14.85
C LYS A 141 -11.35 4.65 13.64
N VAL A 142 -11.11 4.12 12.43
CA VAL A 142 -11.84 4.51 11.22
C VAL A 142 -13.34 4.22 11.38
N CYS A 143 -13.70 3.02 11.82
CA CYS A 143 -15.09 2.62 12.03
C CYS A 143 -15.82 3.53 13.04
N GLU A 144 -15.17 3.85 14.16
CA GLU A 144 -15.70 4.78 15.17
C GLU A 144 -15.97 6.15 14.57
N LYS A 145 -15.01 6.68 13.81
CA LYS A 145 -15.11 8.00 13.19
C LYS A 145 -16.28 8.12 12.20
N ILE A 146 -16.66 7.01 11.56
CA ILE A 146 -17.64 6.98 10.47
C ILE A 146 -18.97 6.31 10.88
N GLY A 147 -19.12 5.98 12.17
CA GLY A 147 -20.35 5.46 12.75
C GLY A 147 -20.64 3.98 12.50
N ILE A 148 -19.64 3.18 12.11
CA ILE A 148 -19.79 1.71 12.00
C ILE A 148 -19.72 1.09 13.39
N LYS A 149 -20.86 0.60 13.88
CA LYS A 149 -20.99 -0.02 15.22
C LYS A 149 -20.51 -1.47 15.25
N ASN A 150 -20.76 -2.23 14.19
CA ASN A 150 -20.35 -3.63 14.08
C ASN A 150 -18.98 -3.72 13.42
N LYS A 151 -17.93 -3.67 14.24
CA LYS A 151 -16.54 -3.82 13.79
C LYS A 151 -16.26 -5.30 13.55
N GLU A 152 -16.49 -5.77 12.33
CA GLU A 152 -16.02 -7.11 11.97
C GLU A 152 -14.50 -7.17 12.11
N ASN A 153 -13.99 -8.28 12.64
CA ASN A 153 -12.57 -8.55 12.61
C ASN A 153 -12.13 -8.61 11.14
N LEU A 154 -11.14 -7.79 10.78
CA LEU A 154 -10.59 -7.79 9.44
C LEU A 154 -10.09 -9.19 9.12
N LEU A 155 -10.71 -9.83 8.14
CA LEU A 155 -10.29 -11.13 7.66
C LEU A 155 -8.82 -11.04 7.22
N HIS A 156 -7.91 -11.61 8.01
CA HIS A 156 -6.49 -11.74 7.69
C HIS A 156 -6.29 -12.83 6.62
N LYS A 157 -6.88 -12.65 5.43
CA LYS A 157 -6.78 -13.63 4.33
C LYS A 157 -5.35 -13.85 3.82
N ASN A 158 -4.41 -12.98 4.17
CA ASN A 158 -3.02 -13.03 3.67
C ASN A 158 -1.99 -12.72 4.77
N LYS A 159 -2.02 -13.46 5.88
CA LYS A 159 -0.92 -13.38 6.86
C LYS A 159 0.35 -13.90 6.18
N THR A 160 1.26 -12.98 5.85
CA THR A 160 2.54 -13.35 5.24
C THR A 160 3.53 -13.56 6.37
N ASP A 161 4.23 -14.69 6.36
CA ASP A 161 5.30 -14.96 7.30
C ASP A 161 6.42 -13.92 7.11
N LYS A 162 6.67 -13.12 8.15
CA LYS A 162 7.65 -12.04 8.12
C LYS A 162 9.08 -12.55 8.22
N THR A 163 9.29 -13.78 8.72
CA THR A 163 10.63 -14.36 8.89
C THR A 163 11.38 -14.47 7.56
N ILE A 164 10.65 -14.75 6.47
CA ILE A 164 11.15 -14.89 5.10
C ILE A 164 11.79 -13.58 4.58
N PHE A 165 11.47 -12.43 5.15
CA PHE A 165 11.94 -11.13 4.64
C PHE A 165 13.25 -10.67 5.25
N LYS A 166 13.69 -11.23 6.39
CA LYS A 166 14.96 -10.85 7.02
C LYS A 166 16.14 -11.13 6.08
N ASP A 167 16.09 -12.27 5.40
CA ASP A 167 17.17 -12.77 4.54
C ASP A 167 17.37 -11.91 3.27
N TYR A 168 16.39 -11.08 2.92
CA TYR A 168 16.47 -10.21 1.75
C TYR A 168 17.36 -8.98 1.98
N TYR A 169 17.57 -8.56 3.23
CA TYR A 169 18.13 -7.25 3.51
C TYR A 169 19.55 -7.31 4.08
N ILE A 170 20.54 -7.22 3.19
CA ILE A 170 21.92 -6.88 3.57
C ILE A 170 22.10 -5.36 3.69
N LYS A 171 23.13 -4.91 4.42
CA LYS A 171 23.42 -3.47 4.67
C LYS A 171 23.37 -2.59 3.41
N LYS A 172 23.87 -3.08 2.28
CA LYS A 172 23.86 -2.35 0.98
C LYS A 172 22.43 -2.09 0.50
N ILE A 173 21.56 -3.09 0.58
CA ILE A 173 20.15 -3.03 0.14
C ILE A 173 19.34 -2.13 1.07
N ILE A 174 19.60 -2.18 2.38
CA ILE A 174 18.94 -1.30 3.36
C ILE A 174 19.12 0.16 2.99
N LYS A 175 20.35 0.59 2.70
CA LYS A 175 20.65 1.98 2.29
C LYS A 175 19.90 2.39 1.03
N LYS A 176 19.81 1.48 0.05
CA LYS A 176 19.08 1.68 -1.21
C LYS A 176 17.59 1.90 -0.97
N VAL A 177 16.97 1.06 -0.15
CA VAL A 177 15.54 1.15 0.18
C VAL A 177 15.24 2.38 1.03
N VAL A 178 16.08 2.72 2.02
CA VAL A 178 15.94 3.97 2.78
C VAL A 178 16.03 5.20 1.89
N LYS A 179 16.92 5.19 0.88
CA LYS A 179 17.02 6.27 -0.10
C LYS A 179 15.75 6.37 -0.95
N LEU A 180 15.29 5.26 -1.51
CA LEU A 180 14.11 5.21 -2.38
C LEU A 180 12.83 5.66 -1.66
N TYR A 181 12.63 5.20 -0.43
CA TYR A 181 11.42 5.47 0.36
C TYR A 181 11.62 6.53 1.45
N LYS A 182 12.62 7.41 1.31
CA LYS A 182 12.98 8.41 2.34
C LYS A 182 11.75 9.17 2.88
N LYS A 183 10.91 9.68 1.97
CA LYS A 183 9.68 10.40 2.32
C LYS A 183 8.66 9.54 3.05
N ASP A 184 8.55 8.25 2.74
CA ASP A 184 7.64 7.36 3.49
C ASP A 184 8.11 7.18 4.93
N PHE A 185 9.42 6.97 5.14
CA PHE A 185 9.98 6.86 6.50
C PHE A 185 9.75 8.13 7.31
N GLU A 186 9.95 9.29 6.69
CA GLU A 186 9.80 10.60 7.33
C GLU A 186 8.32 10.95 7.58
N SER A 187 7.47 10.91 6.57
CA SER A 187 6.06 11.30 6.67
C SER A 187 5.25 10.39 7.58
N PHE A 188 5.55 9.09 7.61
CA PHE A 188 4.79 8.11 8.39
C PHE A 188 5.50 7.66 9.67
N LYS A 189 6.61 8.33 10.02
CA LYS A 189 7.38 8.10 11.24
C LYS A 189 7.72 6.61 11.42
N TYR A 190 8.31 6.02 10.39
CA TYR A 190 8.86 4.66 10.47
C TYR A 190 10.35 4.73 10.83
N ASP A 191 10.80 3.76 11.63
CA ASP A 191 12.22 3.55 11.85
C ASP A 191 12.90 3.11 10.54
N LYS A 192 14.12 3.58 10.33
CA LYS A 192 15.00 3.20 9.22
C LYS A 192 15.83 1.96 9.56
N THR A 193 15.64 1.38 10.75
CA THR A 193 16.17 0.06 11.12
C THR A 193 15.22 -1.05 10.71
N ILE A 194 15.81 -2.22 10.49
CA ILE A 194 15.05 -3.46 10.37
C ILE A 194 14.85 -3.99 11.80
N ASN A 195 13.78 -3.55 12.44
CA ASN A 195 13.28 -4.16 13.68
C ASN A 195 12.42 -5.38 13.28
N LEU A 196 13.07 -6.46 12.85
CA LEU A 196 12.43 -7.73 12.54
C LEU A 196 12.74 -8.77 13.60
#